data_AF-T1A4P6-F1
#
_entry.id   AF-T1A4P6-F1
#
_cell.length_a   1.000
_cell.length_b   1.000
_cell.length_c   1.000
_cell.angle_alpha   90.00
_cell.angle_beta   90.00
_cell.angle_gamma   90.00
#
_symmetry.space_group_name_H-M   'P 1'
#
loop_
_entity.id
_entity.type
_entity.pdbx_description
1 polymer ?
#
loop_
_entity_poly.entity_id
_entity_poly.type
_entity_poly.pdbx_seq_one_letter_code
_entity_poly.pdbx_strand_id
1 'polypeptide(L)'
;MGLDTRQIGQLGKIMLGLYELFNEQDLALIELNPLAIVANGDLMALDGKVNSDDNAEFRHPRLAAMRDKTQEDPTEAEALENNLNYVTMDGNIGCMVNGAGLAMATMDVIKLAG
;
A
#
# COMPACT_ATOMS: atom_id res chain seq x y z
N MET A 1 26.10 -1.41 -10.19
CA MET A 1 24.77 -1.71 -10.77
C MET A 1 24.82 -2.56 -12.03
N GLY A 2 25.97 -2.78 -12.69
CA GLY A 2 26.04 -3.69 -13.84
C GLY A 2 25.25 -3.24 -15.08
N LEU A 3 24.87 -1.96 -15.15
CA LEU A 3 24.10 -1.38 -16.25
C LEU A 3 25.03 -0.68 -17.25
N ASP A 4 24.67 -0.72 -18.53
CA ASP A 4 25.32 0.05 -19.58
C ASP A 4 24.83 1.51 -19.65
N THR A 5 25.45 2.34 -20.49
CA THR A 5 25.11 3.77 -20.63
C THR A 5 23.66 4.01 -21.05
N ARG A 6 23.09 3.15 -21.90
CA ARG A 6 21.70 3.26 -22.35
C ARG A 6 20.75 2.96 -21.20
N GLN A 7 21.02 1.88 -20.46
CA GLN A 7 20.26 1.45 -19.30
C GLN A 7 20.34 2.45 -18.15
N ILE A 8 21.49 3.09 -17.92
CA ILE A 8 21.63 4.18 -16.95
C ILE A 8 20.70 5.34 -17.30
N GLY A 9 20.65 5.73 -18.59
CA GLY A 9 19.73 6.76 -19.06
C GLY A 9 18.25 6.38 -18.90
N GLN A 10 17.90 5.11 -19.12
CA GLN A 10 16.55 4.60 -18.89
C GLN A 10 16.18 4.60 -17.41
N LEU A 11 17.07 4.10 -16.55
CA LEU A 11 16.86 4.08 -15.12
C LEU A 11 16.65 5.49 -14.59
N GLY A 12 17.44 6.47 -15.04
CA GLY A 12 17.25 7.88 -14.66
C GLY A 12 15.85 8.41 -15.02
N LYS A 13 15.35 8.10 -16.22
CA LYS A 13 13.99 8.48 -16.64
C LYS A 13 12.91 7.78 -15.81
N ILE A 14 13.08 6.49 -15.54
CA ILE A 14 12.14 5.70 -14.73
C ILE A 14 12.09 6.29 -13.32
N MET A 15 13.23 6.47 -12.66
CA MET A 15 13.30 7.00 -11.29
C MET A 15 12.70 8.40 -11.17
N LEU A 16 12.95 9.28 -12.15
CA LEU A 16 12.35 10.62 -12.14
C LEU A 16 10.83 10.56 -12.33
N GLY A 17 10.33 9.75 -13.27
CA GLY A 17 8.89 9.56 -13.47
C GLY A 17 8.20 8.93 -12.26
N LEU A 18 8.85 7.98 -11.58
CA LEU A 18 8.34 7.40 -10.33
C LEU A 18 8.29 8.45 -9.22
N TYR A 19 9.30 9.31 -9.11
CA TYR A 19 9.33 10.40 -8.14
C TYR A 19 8.22 11.43 -8.40
N GLU A 20 8.02 11.83 -9.65
CA GLU A 20 6.92 12.72 -10.03
C GLU A 20 5.57 12.08 -9.71
N LEU A 21 5.36 10.83 -10.13
CA LEU A 21 4.14 10.06 -9.84
C LEU A 21 3.87 9.95 -8.32
N PHE A 22 4.90 9.63 -7.54
CA PHE A 22 4.80 9.50 -6.08
C PHE A 22 4.27 10.78 -5.42
N ASN A 23 4.81 11.94 -5.80
CA ASN A 23 4.42 13.21 -5.22
C ASN A 23 3.07 13.71 -5.76
N GLU A 24 2.81 13.56 -7.06
CA GLU A 24 1.58 14.07 -7.68
C GLU A 24 0.34 13.28 -7.29
N GLN A 25 0.48 11.99 -7.00
CA GLN A 25 -0.63 11.09 -6.66
C GLN A 25 -0.71 10.76 -5.16
N ASP A 26 0.09 11.44 -4.32
CA ASP A 26 0.17 11.18 -2.87
C ASP A 26 0.31 9.69 -2.54
N LEU A 27 1.35 9.07 -3.10
CA LEU A 27 1.59 7.65 -2.91
C LEU A 27 2.36 7.40 -1.63
N ALA A 28 2.04 6.32 -0.93
CA ALA A 28 2.80 5.82 0.22
C ALA A 28 3.95 4.90 -0.22
N LEU A 29 3.79 4.20 -1.35
CA LEU A 29 4.78 3.26 -1.89
C LEU A 29 4.65 3.12 -3.40
N ILE A 30 5.80 3.05 -4.09
CA ILE A 30 5.91 2.45 -5.42
C ILE A 30 7.05 1.44 -5.38
N GLU A 31 6.77 0.21 -5.79
CA GLU A 31 7.76 -0.86 -5.96
C GLU A 31 7.67 -1.41 -7.38
N LEU A 32 8.81 -1.52 -8.07
CA LEU A 32 8.92 -2.24 -9.33
C LEU A 32 9.73 -3.51 -9.09
N ASN A 33 9.10 -4.68 -9.19
CA ASN A 33 9.74 -5.94 -8.85
C ASN A 33 9.16 -7.12 -9.66
N PRO A 34 9.82 -7.53 -10.77
CA PRO A 34 11.15 -7.10 -11.21
C PRO A 34 11.12 -5.91 -12.18
N LEU A 35 12.13 -5.03 -12.04
CA LEU A 35 12.60 -4.16 -13.11
C LEU A 35 13.68 -4.91 -13.90
N ALA A 36 13.30 -5.50 -15.03
CA ALA A 36 14.13 -6.45 -15.78
C ALA A 36 14.85 -5.81 -16.97
N ILE A 37 15.99 -6.40 -17.36
CA ILE A 37 16.61 -6.17 -18.67
C ILE A 37 16.01 -7.19 -19.64
N VAL A 38 15.22 -6.72 -20.59
CA VAL A 38 14.56 -7.57 -21.59
C VAL A 38 15.50 -7.90 -22.77
N ALA A 39 15.08 -8.80 -23.66
CA ALA A 39 15.93 -9.37 -24.72
C ALA A 39 16.57 -8.33 -25.68
N ASN A 40 15.96 -7.15 -25.81
CA ASN A 40 16.49 -6.04 -26.63
C ASN A 40 17.47 -5.13 -25.85
N GLY A 41 17.82 -5.49 -24.61
CA GLY A 41 18.73 -4.76 -23.72
C GLY A 41 18.08 -3.63 -22.91
N ASP A 42 16.77 -3.40 -23.04
CA ASP A 42 16.07 -2.31 -22.35
C ASP A 42 15.62 -2.67 -20.93
N LEU A 43 15.56 -1.66 -20.07
CA LEU A 43 14.88 -1.78 -18.78
C LEU A 43 13.36 -1.74 -18.97
N MET A 44 12.66 -2.71 -18.37
CA MET A 44 11.20 -2.80 -18.37
C MET A 44 10.69 -3.28 -17.01
N ALA A 45 9.69 -2.57 -16.46
CA ALA A 45 8.95 -3.05 -15.30
C ALA A 45 8.04 -4.21 -15.75
N LEU A 46 8.28 -5.41 -15.24
CA LEU A 46 7.44 -6.57 -15.53
C LEU A 46 6.29 -6.71 -14.55
N ASP A 47 6.50 -6.24 -13.32
CA ASP A 47 5.50 -6.19 -12.26
C ASP A 47 5.80 -5.01 -11.32
N GLY A 48 4.79 -4.56 -10.60
CA GLY A 48 4.92 -3.49 -9.63
C GLY A 48 3.71 -3.33 -8.73
N LYS A 49 3.95 -2.76 -7.55
CA LYS A 49 2.94 -2.44 -6.55
C LYS A 49 2.95 -0.95 -6.27
N VAL A 50 1.76 -0.36 -6.22
CA VAL A 50 1.55 1.04 -5.84
C VAL A 50 0.54 1.08 -4.72
N ASN A 51 0.88 1.78 -3.63
CA ASN A 51 -0.05 2.07 -2.54
C ASN A 51 -0.22 3.59 -2.45
N SER A 52 -1.47 4.07 -2.46
CA SER A 52 -1.82 5.45 -2.16
C SER A 52 -1.86 5.73 -0.66
N ASP A 53 -1.72 7.00 -0.26
CA ASP A 53 -2.06 7.44 1.10
C ASP A 53 -3.57 7.66 1.22
N ASP A 54 -4.23 6.83 2.03
CA ASP A 54 -5.68 6.90 2.27
C ASP A 54 -6.10 8.27 2.81
N ASN A 55 -5.23 8.99 3.52
CA ASN A 55 -5.52 10.33 4.03
C ASN A 55 -5.61 11.40 2.92
N ALA A 56 -5.05 11.11 1.74
CA ALA A 56 -5.08 12.00 0.58
C ALA A 56 -6.13 11.61 -0.47
N GLU A 57 -6.86 10.50 -0.27
CA GLU A 57 -7.82 9.96 -1.25
C GLU A 57 -8.88 11.00 -1.66
N PHE A 58 -9.31 11.87 -0.73
CA PHE A 58 -10.33 12.90 -0.96
C PHE A 58 -10.00 13.89 -2.10
N ARG A 59 -8.72 14.06 -2.44
CA ARG A 59 -8.26 14.94 -3.52
C ARG A 59 -7.87 14.20 -4.81
N HIS A 60 -7.99 12.86 -4.83
CA HIS A 60 -7.64 11.99 -5.95
C HIS A 60 -8.83 11.13 -6.41
N PRO A 61 -9.88 11.72 -7.02
CA PRO A 61 -11.09 10.98 -7.39
C PRO A 61 -10.84 9.83 -8.37
N ARG A 62 -9.78 9.92 -9.18
CA ARG A 62 -9.37 8.83 -10.08
C ARG A 62 -8.80 7.63 -9.34
N LEU A 63 -8.04 7.84 -8.26
CA LEU A 63 -7.52 6.75 -7.44
C LEU A 63 -8.63 6.11 -6.62
N ALA A 64 -9.52 6.92 -6.03
CA ALA A 64 -10.69 6.42 -5.31
C ALA A 64 -11.57 5.52 -6.20
N ALA A 65 -11.72 5.86 -7.48
CA ALA A 65 -12.47 5.06 -8.44
C ALA A 65 -11.78 3.73 -8.83
N MET A 66 -10.49 3.55 -8.54
CA MET A 66 -9.76 2.29 -8.75
C MET A 66 -9.89 1.31 -7.58
N ARG A 67 -10.52 1.72 -6.47
CA ARG A 67 -10.70 0.87 -5.28
C ARG A 67 -11.54 -0.36 -5.61
N ASP A 68 -10.94 -1.54 -5.46
CA ASP A 68 -11.59 -2.83 -5.64
C ASP A 68 -11.89 -3.47 -4.28
N LYS A 69 -13.13 -3.31 -3.81
CA LYS A 69 -13.58 -3.87 -2.53
C LYS A 69 -13.49 -5.41 -2.46
N THR A 70 -13.36 -6.12 -3.59
CA THR A 70 -13.21 -7.59 -3.58
C THR A 70 -11.83 -8.04 -3.10
N GLN A 71 -10.87 -7.12 -3.04
CA GLN A 71 -9.51 -7.36 -2.51
C GLN A 71 -9.38 -7.00 -1.01
N GLU A 72 -10.43 -6.45 -0.41
CA GLU A 72 -10.47 -6.04 1.00
C GLU A 72 -11.13 -7.11 1.87
N ASP A 73 -10.84 -7.12 3.17
CA ASP A 73 -11.61 -7.92 4.13
C ASP A 73 -13.05 -7.35 4.20
N PRO A 74 -14.10 -8.16 3.97
CA PRO A 74 -15.48 -7.66 3.96
C PRO A 74 -15.91 -6.99 5.28
N THR A 75 -15.40 -7.48 6.41
CA THR A 75 -15.73 -6.97 7.75
C THR A 75 -15.06 -5.62 7.99
N GLU A 76 -13.80 -5.49 7.59
CA GLU A 76 -13.05 -4.22 7.69
C GLU A 76 -13.67 -3.16 6.77
N ALA A 77 -14.05 -3.54 5.55
CA ALA A 77 -14.71 -2.64 4.59
C ALA A 77 -16.07 -2.15 5.12
N GLU A 78 -16.90 -3.03 5.69
CA GLU A 78 -18.19 -2.65 6.31
C GLU A 78 -17.98 -1.76 7.54
N ALA A 79 -16.99 -2.06 8.37
CA ALA A 79 -16.65 -1.25 9.53
C ALA A 79 -16.24 0.18 9.12
N LEU A 80 -15.45 0.30 8.06
CA LEU A 80 -15.02 1.60 7.54
C LEU A 80 -16.20 2.46 7.06
N GLU A 81 -17.22 1.85 6.42
CA GLU A 81 -18.45 2.56 6.03
C GLU A 81 -19.20 3.17 7.23
N ASN A 82 -19.01 2.58 8.42
CA ASN A 82 -19.56 3.05 9.68
C ASN A 82 -18.57 3.91 10.49
N ASN A 83 -17.44 4.32 9.90
CA ASN A 83 -16.36 5.06 10.53
C ASN A 83 -15.73 4.33 11.74
N LEU A 84 -15.64 3.00 11.66
CA LEU A 84 -14.99 2.15 12.64
C LEU A 84 -13.68 1.61 12.07
N ASN A 85 -12.62 1.65 12.87
CA ASN A 85 -11.40 0.91 12.58
C ASN A 85 -11.53 -0.49 13.17
N TYR A 86 -11.67 -1.49 12.31
CA TYR A 86 -11.77 -2.90 12.68
C TYR A 86 -10.60 -3.66 12.06
N VAL A 87 -10.06 -4.64 12.78
CA VAL A 87 -9.00 -5.52 12.29
C VAL A 87 -9.36 -6.94 12.69
N THR A 88 -9.44 -7.84 11.71
CA THR A 88 -9.71 -9.26 11.98
C THR A 88 -8.46 -9.92 12.57
N MET A 89 -8.63 -10.63 13.69
CA MET A 89 -7.56 -11.43 14.29
C MET A 89 -8.02 -12.85 14.57
N ASP A 90 -7.08 -13.80 14.50
CA ASP A 90 -7.31 -15.18 14.90
C ASP A 90 -7.43 -15.26 16.43
N GLY A 91 -8.63 -15.58 16.93
CA GLY A 91 -8.91 -15.69 18.35
C GLY A 91 -10.38 -15.97 18.65
N ASN A 92 -10.75 -15.92 19.93
CA ASN A 92 -12.12 -16.12 20.41
C ASN A 92 -12.62 -15.01 21.36
N ILE A 93 -11.82 -13.95 21.54
CA ILE A 93 -12.16 -12.78 22.36
C ILE A 93 -12.17 -11.55 21.46
N GLY A 94 -13.33 -10.87 21.37
CA GLY A 94 -13.44 -9.57 20.70
C GLY A 94 -13.21 -8.42 21.68
N CYS A 95 -12.56 -7.35 21.22
CA CYS A 95 -12.36 -6.13 21.98
C CYS A 95 -12.95 -4.91 21.26
N MET A 96 -13.66 -4.05 22.00
CA MET A 96 -14.14 -2.75 21.53
C MET A 96 -13.55 -1.68 22.43
N VAL A 97 -12.71 -0.82 21.86
CA VAL A 97 -11.85 0.09 22.61
C VAL A 97 -11.78 1.44 21.89
N ASN A 98 -11.70 2.53 22.66
CA ASN A 98 -11.50 3.87 22.13
C ASN A 98 -10.01 4.20 21.96
N GLY A 99 -9.57 4.33 20.71
CA GLY A 99 -8.21 4.72 20.35
C GLY A 99 -7.28 3.53 20.08
N ALA A 100 -6.48 3.64 19.02
CA ALA A 100 -5.65 2.56 18.52
C ALA A 100 -4.60 2.06 19.55
N GLY A 101 -3.97 2.98 20.29
CA GLY A 101 -2.98 2.61 21.31
C GLY A 101 -3.57 1.79 22.45
N LEU A 102 -4.77 2.17 22.92
CA LEU A 102 -5.46 1.43 23.98
C LEU A 102 -5.99 0.08 23.47
N ALA A 103 -6.46 0.03 22.22
CA ALA A 103 -6.87 -1.22 21.58
C ALA A 103 -5.70 -2.23 21.52
N MET A 104 -4.52 -1.80 21.05
CA MET A 104 -3.32 -2.65 21.01
C MET A 104 -2.90 -3.13 22.41
N ALA A 105 -2.84 -2.23 23.39
CA ALA A 105 -2.50 -2.59 24.75
C ALA A 105 -3.51 -3.58 25.37
N THR A 106 -4.80 -3.45 25.03
CA THR A 106 -5.85 -4.37 25.48
C THR A 106 -5.64 -5.77 24.89
N MET A 107 -5.34 -5.87 23.60
CA MET A 107 -5.02 -7.14 22.94
C MET A 107 -3.76 -7.80 23.54
N ASP A 108 -2.73 -7.01 23.84
CA ASP A 108 -1.51 -7.50 24.49
C ASP A 108 -1.80 -8.08 25.87
N VAL A 109 -2.60 -7.40 26.69
CA VAL A 109 -2.99 -7.87 28.03
C VAL A 109 -3.83 -9.14 27.96
N ILE A 110 -4.78 -9.24 27.02
CA ILE A 110 -5.57 -10.46 26.81
C ILE A 110 -4.63 -11.63 26.50
N LYS A 111 -3.71 -11.46 25.56
CA LYS A 111 -2.74 -12.51 25.19
C LYS A 111 -1.82 -12.90 26.35
N LEU A 112 -1.43 -11.95 27.20
CA LEU A 112 -0.63 -12.20 28.40
C LEU A 112 -1.40 -12.96 29.49
N ALA A 113 -2.72 -12.79 29.56
CA ALA A 113 -3.57 -13.43 30.57
C ALA A 113 -3.91 -14.90 30.25
N GLY A 114 -3.74 -15.32 28.99
CA GLY A 114 -4.11 -16.65 28.48
C GLY A 114 -5.56 -16.74 28.04
#